data_AF-C0ZGD8-F1
#
_entry.id   AF-C0ZGD8-F1
#
_cell.length_a   1.000
_cell.length_b   1.000
_cell.length_c   1.000
_cell.angle_alpha   90.00
_cell.angle_beta   90.00
_cell.angle_gamma   90.00
#
_symmetry.space_group_name_H-M   'P 1'
#
loop_
_entity.id
_entity.type
_entity.pdbx_description
1 polymer ?
#
loop_
_entity_poly.entity_id
_entity_poly.type
_entity_poly.pdbx_seq_one_letter_code
_entity_poly.pdbx_strand_id
1 'polypeptide(L)'
;MRHMYGIELNVPAGKLPGFYAQVIHKIGDHVNVFDRDKLLFIVENQAEQEKLETILEKSNMLGDAFSLLLLPSATTIEPLDDIGFVSQNEHLYVYADQVAIVTLMAPSQSEDQWAAIEQLREHVLGVIPENTDQPEAYLIDQNLIPLAEGIAKAYQVKLVWLHPTK
;
A
#
# COMPACT_ATOMS: atom_id res chain seq x y z
N MET A 1 -1.23 -7.70 6.07
CA MET A 1 -1.31 -6.43 5.32
C MET A 1 -2.49 -5.63 5.85
N ARG A 2 -2.42 -4.31 5.79
CA ARG A 2 -3.51 -3.43 6.25
C ARG A 2 -3.73 -2.30 5.25
N HIS A 3 -4.99 -2.00 4.95
CA HIS A 3 -5.34 -0.80 4.21
C HIS A 3 -5.22 0.43 5.12
N MET A 4 -4.64 1.50 4.60
CA MET A 4 -4.29 2.72 5.32
C MET A 4 -4.57 3.93 4.43
N TYR A 5 -4.68 5.10 5.05
CA TYR A 5 -5.04 6.34 4.37
C TYR A 5 -3.96 7.38 4.57
N GLY A 6 -3.35 7.83 3.47
CA GLY A 6 -2.36 8.90 3.48
C GLY A 6 -2.98 10.23 3.07
N ILE A 7 -2.71 11.31 3.80
CA ILE A 7 -3.12 12.67 3.41
C ILE A 7 -1.89 13.57 3.45
N GLU A 8 -1.57 14.17 2.32
CA GLU A 8 -0.48 15.14 2.21
C GLU A 8 -0.92 16.50 2.74
N LEU A 9 0.01 17.16 3.43
CA LEU A 9 -0.14 18.52 3.89
C LEU A 9 0.38 19.49 2.83
N ASN A 10 -0.52 20.25 2.21
CA ASN A 10 -0.15 21.36 1.34
C ASN A 10 0.07 22.63 2.17
N VAL A 11 1.32 23.08 2.33
CA VAL A 11 1.63 24.27 3.13
C VAL A 11 1.61 25.52 2.23
N PRO A 12 0.64 26.45 2.40
CA PRO A 12 0.55 27.62 1.55
C PRO A 12 1.76 28.55 1.74
N ALA A 13 2.28 29.08 0.63
CA ALA A 13 3.37 30.04 0.66
C ALA A 13 3.00 31.28 1.50
N GLY A 14 3.93 31.75 2.34
CA GLY A 14 3.79 32.99 3.12
C GLY A 14 3.04 32.86 4.45
N LYS A 15 2.62 31.67 4.89
CA LYS A 15 2.07 31.48 6.25
C LYS A 15 3.17 31.50 7.32
N LEU A 16 2.89 32.16 8.44
CA LEU A 16 3.81 32.27 9.58
C LEU A 16 4.04 30.91 10.25
N PRO A 17 5.26 30.59 10.74
CA PRO A 17 5.55 29.33 11.43
C PRO A 17 4.59 28.96 12.57
N GLY A 18 4.04 29.97 13.28
CA GLY A 18 3.06 29.76 14.34
C GLY A 18 1.71 29.21 13.86
N PHE A 19 1.30 29.50 12.62
CA PHE A 19 0.06 28.94 12.06
C PHE A 19 0.20 27.43 11.82
N TYR A 20 1.33 27.01 11.25
CA TYR A 20 1.64 25.59 11.04
C TYR A 20 1.60 24.83 12.37
N ALA A 21 2.25 25.37 13.41
CA ALA A 21 2.26 24.75 14.73
C ALA A 21 0.84 24.56 15.32
N GLN A 22 -0.08 25.51 15.12
CA GLN A 22 -1.47 25.39 15.57
C GLN A 22 -2.22 24.27 14.86
N VAL A 23 -2.00 24.12 13.54
CA VAL A 23 -2.63 23.04 12.77
C VAL A 23 -2.10 21.68 13.22
N ILE A 24 -0.78 21.54 13.37
CA ILE A 24 -0.17 20.30 13.88
C ILE A 24 -0.67 19.95 15.28
N HIS A 25 -0.78 20.94 16.18
CA HIS A 25 -1.32 20.72 17.51
C HIS A 25 -2.77 20.23 17.45
N LYS A 26 -3.60 20.87 16.62
CA LYS A 26 -5.00 20.48 16.45
C LYS A 26 -5.16 19.06 15.88
N ILE A 27 -4.30 18.66 14.96
CA ILE A 27 -4.25 17.27 14.45
C ILE A 27 -3.94 16.32 15.61
N GLY A 28 -2.89 16.58 16.40
CA GLY A 28 -2.50 15.74 17.53
C GLY A 28 -3.59 15.60 18.61
N ASP A 29 -4.45 16.61 18.78
CA ASP A 29 -5.54 16.57 19.76
C ASP A 29 -6.78 15.78 19.28
N HIS A 30 -6.98 15.63 17.96
CA HIS A 30 -8.26 15.17 17.40
C HIS A 30 -8.15 13.95 16.47
N VAL A 31 -6.96 13.67 15.94
CA VAL A 31 -6.71 12.62 14.95
C VAL A 31 -5.71 11.64 15.52
N ASN A 32 -6.05 10.35 15.48
CA ASN A 32 -5.10 9.30 15.78
C ASN A 32 -4.21 9.02 14.55
N VAL A 33 -3.10 9.74 14.47
CA VAL A 33 -2.08 9.54 13.43
C VAL A 33 -1.26 8.30 13.76
N PHE A 34 -1.28 7.33 12.84
CA PHE A 34 -0.52 6.08 12.99
C PHE A 34 0.95 6.28 12.61
N ASP A 35 1.19 6.96 11.49
CA ASP A 35 2.54 7.18 10.97
C ASP A 35 2.61 8.48 10.17
N ARG A 36 3.83 8.92 9.87
CA ARG A 36 4.12 10.12 9.10
C ARG A 36 5.38 9.92 8.26
N ASP A 37 5.31 10.39 7.02
CA ASP A 37 6.51 10.63 6.22
C ASP A 37 6.51 12.06 5.69
N LYS A 38 7.47 12.88 6.12
CA LYS A 38 7.60 14.29 5.71
C LYS A 38 6.30 15.09 5.91
N LEU A 39 5.55 15.35 4.85
CA LEU A 39 4.27 16.07 4.84
C LEU A 39 3.05 15.15 4.72
N LEU A 40 3.25 13.85 4.57
CA LEU A 40 2.22 12.83 4.51
C LEU A 40 1.88 12.33 5.92
N PHE A 41 0.62 12.42 6.29
CA PHE A 41 0.06 11.85 7.51
C PHE A 41 -0.70 10.57 7.18
N ILE A 42 -0.48 9.51 7.95
CA ILE A 42 -1.06 8.19 7.68
C ILE A 42 -1.96 7.80 8.86
N VAL A 43 -3.20 7.42 8.55
CA VAL A 43 -4.22 7.01 9.52
C VAL A 43 -4.78 5.63 9.18
N GLU A 44 -5.31 4.95 10.19
CA GLU A 44 -5.67 3.53 10.10
C GLU A 44 -7.08 3.26 9.53
N ASN A 45 -7.94 4.28 9.49
CA ASN A 45 -9.34 4.11 9.12
C ASN A 45 -9.96 5.37 8.53
N GLN A 46 -11.07 5.19 7.82
CA GLN A 46 -11.84 6.24 7.16
C GLN A 46 -12.28 7.37 8.11
N ALA A 47 -12.64 7.05 9.36
CA ALA A 47 -13.13 8.06 10.30
C ALA A 47 -12.01 9.02 10.72
N GLU A 48 -10.79 8.52 10.94
CA GLU A 48 -9.61 9.35 11.20
C GLU A 48 -9.19 10.15 9.95
N GLN A 49 -9.36 9.57 8.76
CA GLN A 49 -9.12 10.28 7.49
C GLN A 49 -10.05 11.50 7.38
N GLU A 50 -11.36 11.32 7.57
CA GLU A 50 -12.35 12.40 7.48
C GLU A 50 -12.10 13.51 8.50
N LYS A 51 -11.69 13.16 9.73
CA LYS A 51 -11.30 14.14 10.76
C LYS A 51 -10.08 14.95 10.31
N LEU A 52 -9.07 14.28 9.77
CA LEU A 52 -7.85 14.91 9.28
C LEU A 52 -8.16 15.86 8.12
N GLU A 53 -8.90 15.40 7.12
CA GLU A 53 -9.34 16.23 5.98
C GLU A 53 -10.09 17.46 6.47
N THR A 54 -11.06 17.29 7.38
CA THR A 54 -11.84 18.41 7.94
C THR A 54 -10.94 19.47 8.61
N ILE A 55 -9.87 19.06 9.31
CA ILE A 55 -8.93 20.00 9.96
C ILE A 55 -8.10 20.73 8.91
N LEU A 56 -7.62 20.00 7.91
CA LEU A 56 -6.75 20.54 6.86
C LEU A 56 -7.51 21.46 5.90
N GLU A 57 -8.73 21.11 5.49
CA GLU A 57 -9.62 21.94 4.69
C GLU A 57 -9.89 23.28 5.36
N LYS A 58 -10.28 23.26 6.64
CA LYS A 58 -10.53 24.49 7.43
C LYS A 58 -9.30 25.38 7.53
N SER A 59 -8.12 24.79 7.41
CA SER A 59 -6.83 25.48 7.48
C SER A 59 -6.30 25.88 6.10
N ASN A 60 -7.00 25.51 5.03
CA ASN A 60 -6.56 25.61 3.64
C ASN A 60 -5.18 24.96 3.42
N MET A 61 -5.03 23.74 3.93
CA MET A 61 -3.80 22.93 3.88
C MET A 61 -4.04 21.50 3.41
N LEU A 62 -5.24 21.17 2.93
CA LEU A 62 -5.51 19.86 2.36
C LEU A 62 -4.72 19.69 1.06
N GLY A 63 -3.88 18.68 1.00
CA GLY A 63 -3.20 18.22 -0.21
C GLY A 63 -3.85 16.94 -0.76
N ASP A 64 -3.06 16.14 -1.46
CA ASP A 64 -3.54 14.91 -2.08
C ASP A 64 -3.80 13.81 -1.05
N ALA A 65 -4.80 12.97 -1.33
CA ALA A 65 -5.15 11.80 -0.55
C ALA A 65 -4.75 10.52 -1.29
N PHE A 66 -4.22 9.55 -0.55
CA PHE A 66 -3.66 8.31 -1.09
C PHE A 66 -4.28 7.10 -0.38
N SER A 67 -4.62 6.09 -1.19
CA SER A 67 -4.99 4.75 -0.73
C SER A 67 -3.71 3.94 -0.59
N LEU A 68 -3.39 3.48 0.62
CA LEU A 68 -2.12 2.83 0.92
C LEU A 68 -2.33 1.41 1.45
N LEU A 69 -1.35 0.54 1.20
CA LEU A 69 -1.22 -0.76 1.86
C LEU A 69 0.04 -0.76 2.72
N LEU A 70 -0.14 -1.00 4.02
CA LEU A 70 0.96 -1.33 4.93
C LEU A 70 1.31 -2.81 4.77
N LEU A 71 2.54 -3.06 4.32
CA LEU A 71 3.07 -4.40 4.08
C LEU A 71 3.84 -4.92 5.30
N PRO A 72 3.96 -6.26 5.45
CA PRO A 72 4.85 -6.84 6.45
C PRO A 72 6.30 -6.39 6.25
N SER A 73 7.06 -6.21 7.33
CA SER A 73 8.46 -5.79 7.28
C SER A 73 9.39 -6.79 6.57
N ALA A 74 8.99 -8.07 6.47
CA ALA A 74 9.73 -9.10 5.75
C ALA A 74 9.52 -9.06 4.22
N THR A 75 8.69 -8.16 3.71
CA THR A 75 8.44 -8.02 2.27
C THR A 75 9.69 -7.50 1.57
N THR A 76 10.04 -8.12 0.44
CA THR A 76 11.14 -7.68 -0.42
C THR A 76 10.58 -7.05 -1.68
N ILE A 77 10.98 -5.81 -2.01
CA ILE A 77 10.49 -5.06 -3.19
C ILE A 77 11.67 -4.29 -3.80
N GLU A 78 11.94 -4.49 -5.09
CA GLU A 78 12.96 -3.73 -5.82
C GLU A 78 12.59 -3.54 -7.31
N PRO A 79 12.50 -2.30 -7.84
CA PRO A 79 12.57 -1.00 -7.13
C PRO A 79 11.24 -0.59 -6.46
N LEU A 80 11.32 0.21 -5.40
CA LEU A 80 10.14 0.69 -4.64
C LEU A 80 9.60 2.05 -5.10
N ASP A 81 10.47 2.91 -5.65
CA ASP A 81 10.22 4.36 -5.79
C ASP A 81 8.97 4.72 -6.62
N ASP A 82 8.55 3.86 -7.54
CA ASP A 82 7.39 4.12 -8.41
C ASP A 82 6.06 3.66 -7.79
N ILE A 83 6.10 2.76 -6.81
CA ILE A 83 4.91 2.06 -6.30
C ILE A 83 4.69 2.22 -4.80
N GLY A 84 5.63 2.84 -4.08
CA GLY A 84 5.57 2.93 -2.63
C GLY A 84 6.71 3.71 -2.01
N PHE A 85 6.82 3.58 -0.69
CA PHE A 85 7.85 4.25 0.11
C PHE A 85 8.03 3.54 1.46
N VAL A 86 9.18 3.78 2.09
CA VAL A 86 9.42 3.43 3.49
C VAL A 86 9.32 4.70 4.32
N SER A 87 8.49 4.70 5.36
CA SER A 87 8.35 5.85 6.26
C SER A 87 9.57 6.02 7.17
N GLN A 88 9.62 7.14 7.89
CA GLN A 88 10.66 7.38 8.89
C GLN A 88 10.63 6.38 10.06
N ASN A 89 9.49 5.72 10.28
CA ASN A 89 9.33 4.66 11.28
C ASN A 89 9.58 3.25 10.70
N GLU A 90 10.22 3.16 9.54
CA GLU A 90 10.59 1.90 8.86
C GLU A 90 9.39 1.03 8.45
N HIS A 91 8.21 1.62 8.34
CA HIS A 91 7.05 0.93 7.78
C HIS A 91 7.07 1.00 6.25
N LEU A 92 6.83 -0.14 5.61
CA LEU A 92 6.77 -0.26 4.15
C LEU A 92 5.33 -0.07 3.66
N TYR A 93 5.14 0.96 2.83
CA TYR A 93 3.88 1.28 2.19
C TYR A 93 3.97 1.14 0.67
N VAL A 94 2.86 0.71 0.07
CA VAL A 94 2.66 0.78 -1.39
C VAL A 94 1.33 1.48 -1.70
N TYR A 95 1.26 2.16 -2.85
CA TYR A 95 0.03 2.77 -3.35
C TYR A 95 -0.93 1.67 -3.81
N ALA A 96 -2.08 1.58 -3.16
CA ALA A 96 -3.02 0.48 -3.36
C ALA A 96 -3.59 0.43 -4.78
N ASP A 97 -3.68 1.56 -5.47
CA ASP A 97 -4.18 1.65 -6.85
C ASP A 97 -3.12 1.36 -7.92
N GLN A 98 -1.87 1.12 -7.52
CA GLN A 98 -0.77 0.79 -8.44
C GLN A 98 -0.41 -0.70 -8.43
N VAL A 99 -0.79 -1.43 -7.38
CA VAL A 99 -0.36 -2.81 -7.18
C VAL A 99 -1.54 -3.77 -7.11
N ALA A 100 -1.29 -5.01 -7.51
CA ALA A 100 -2.11 -6.16 -7.16
C ALA A 100 -1.26 -7.18 -6.40
N ILE A 101 -1.87 -7.85 -5.43
CA ILE A 101 -1.22 -8.83 -4.56
C ILE A 101 -1.94 -10.16 -4.71
N VAL A 102 -1.18 -11.19 -5.07
CA VAL A 102 -1.73 -12.50 -5.45
C VAL A 102 -0.93 -13.63 -4.85
N THR A 103 -1.62 -14.68 -4.43
CA THR A 103 -1.03 -15.98 -4.12
C THR A 103 -1.57 -17.04 -5.07
N LEU A 104 -0.75 -18.03 -5.38
CA LEU A 104 -1.16 -19.18 -6.18
C LEU A 104 -1.54 -20.33 -5.25
N MET A 105 -2.75 -20.85 -5.39
CA MET A 105 -3.16 -22.10 -4.75
C MET A 105 -3.12 -23.23 -5.78
N ALA A 106 -2.34 -24.28 -5.50
CA ALA A 106 -2.36 -25.50 -6.28
C ALA A 106 -2.61 -26.71 -5.36
N PRO A 107 -3.38 -27.71 -5.80
CA PRO A 107 -3.39 -29.02 -5.18
C PRO A 107 -2.07 -29.72 -5.53
N SER A 108 -1.08 -29.62 -4.64
CA SER A 108 0.28 -30.19 -4.75
C SER A 108 1.22 -29.55 -5.79
N GLN A 109 2.53 -29.60 -5.50
CA GLN A 109 3.64 -29.07 -6.30
C GLN A 109 3.73 -29.76 -7.68
N SER A 110 2.82 -29.43 -8.59
CA SER A 110 2.86 -29.89 -9.98
C SER A 110 3.91 -29.10 -10.77
N GLU A 111 4.42 -29.70 -11.85
CA GLU A 111 5.28 -28.99 -12.82
C GLU A 111 4.59 -27.71 -13.35
N ASP A 112 3.27 -27.76 -13.50
CA ASP A 112 2.45 -26.61 -13.92
C ASP A 112 2.49 -25.45 -12.90
N GLN A 113 2.48 -25.74 -11.59
CA GLN A 113 2.58 -24.71 -10.56
C GLN A 113 3.95 -24.02 -10.61
N TRP A 114 5.01 -24.80 -10.74
CA TRP A 114 6.37 -24.26 -10.84
C TRP A 114 6.51 -23.37 -12.08
N ALA A 115 6.01 -23.82 -13.23
CA ALA A 115 6.05 -23.06 -14.48
C ALA A 115 5.23 -21.75 -14.41
N ALA A 116 4.05 -21.79 -13.77
CA ALA A 116 3.24 -20.59 -13.56
C ALA A 116 3.93 -19.56 -12.65
N ILE A 117 4.56 -20.01 -11.57
CA ILE A 117 5.32 -19.14 -10.66
C ILE A 117 6.49 -18.52 -11.42
N GLU A 118 7.25 -19.30 -12.18
CA GLU A 118 8.41 -18.80 -12.90
C GLU A 118 8.01 -17.74 -13.94
N GLN A 119 6.94 -17.98 -14.70
CA GLN A 119 6.45 -17.00 -15.66
C GLN A 119 5.88 -15.75 -14.99
N LEU A 120 5.29 -15.88 -13.80
CA LEU A 120 4.81 -14.73 -13.03
C LEU A 120 6.00 -13.92 -12.48
N ARG A 121 7.07 -14.58 -12.01
CA ARG A 121 8.26 -13.94 -11.41
C ARG A 121 8.92 -12.92 -12.32
N GLU A 122 8.85 -13.08 -13.64
CA GLU A 122 9.33 -12.09 -14.61
C GLU A 122 8.65 -10.71 -14.48
N HIS A 123 7.49 -10.65 -13.83
CA HIS A 123 6.63 -9.47 -13.71
C HIS A 123 6.40 -9.06 -12.25
N VAL A 124 7.09 -9.70 -11.30
CA VAL A 124 6.93 -9.46 -9.87
C VAL A 124 7.71 -8.20 -9.47
N LEU A 125 7.01 -7.30 -8.80
CA LEU A 125 7.59 -6.10 -8.19
C LEU A 125 8.15 -6.39 -6.79
N GLY A 126 7.57 -7.38 -6.10
CA GLY A 126 8.01 -7.79 -4.78
C GLY A 126 7.34 -9.05 -4.25
N VAL A 127 7.90 -9.59 -3.18
CA VAL A 127 7.49 -10.85 -2.57
C VAL A 127 7.21 -10.64 -1.09
N ILE A 128 6.02 -11.04 -0.65
CA ILE A 128 5.67 -11.21 0.75
C ILE A 128 5.95 -12.69 1.08
N PRO A 129 6.95 -12.99 1.92
CA PRO A 129 7.31 -14.36 2.21
C PRO A 129 6.18 -15.10 2.96
N GLU A 130 6.14 -16.41 2.77
CA GLU A 130 5.25 -17.31 3.53
C GLU A 130 5.47 -17.14 5.04
N ASN A 131 4.38 -17.22 5.80
CA ASN A 131 4.40 -17.29 7.26
C ASN A 131 3.46 -18.42 7.74
N THR A 132 3.40 -18.64 9.06
CA THR A 132 2.63 -19.74 9.67
C THR A 132 1.15 -19.79 9.23
N ASP A 133 0.56 -18.64 8.87
CA ASP A 133 -0.87 -18.52 8.59
C ASP A 133 -1.18 -18.20 7.10
N GLN A 134 -0.18 -17.84 6.30
CA GLN A 134 -0.38 -17.35 4.93
C GLN A 134 0.71 -17.81 3.97
N PRO A 135 0.34 -18.29 2.77
CA PRO A 135 1.31 -18.66 1.72
C PRO A 135 2.08 -17.43 1.21
N GLU A 136 3.20 -17.69 0.54
CA GLU A 136 3.95 -16.66 -0.20
C GLU A 136 3.03 -15.91 -1.18
N ALA A 137 3.13 -14.58 -1.18
CA ALA A 137 2.35 -13.74 -2.07
C ALA A 137 3.25 -12.82 -2.89
N TYR A 138 2.79 -12.51 -4.10
CA TYR A 138 3.52 -11.73 -5.09
C TYR A 138 2.81 -10.40 -5.31
N LEU A 139 3.60 -9.32 -5.32
CA LEU A 139 3.19 -8.01 -5.78
C LEU A 139 3.47 -7.91 -7.28
N ILE A 140 2.48 -7.46 -8.04
CA ILE A 140 2.59 -7.12 -9.47
C ILE A 140 1.96 -5.74 -9.71
N ASP A 141 2.27 -5.13 -10.84
CA ASP A 141 1.55 -3.94 -11.31
C ASP A 141 0.07 -4.29 -11.52
N GLN A 142 -0.86 -3.45 -11.06
CA GLN A 142 -2.29 -3.69 -11.18
C GLN A 142 -2.75 -3.89 -12.64
N ASN A 143 -2.07 -3.27 -13.61
CA ASN A 143 -2.35 -3.42 -15.03
C ASN A 143 -1.99 -4.82 -15.57
N LEU A 144 -1.22 -5.62 -14.83
CA LEU A 144 -0.81 -6.98 -15.19
C LEU A 144 -1.75 -8.07 -14.65
N ILE A 145 -2.86 -7.71 -14.00
CA ILE A 145 -3.91 -8.67 -13.59
C ILE A 145 -4.33 -9.58 -14.75
N PRO A 146 -4.63 -9.09 -15.97
CA PRO A 146 -5.02 -9.95 -17.09
C PRO A 146 -3.91 -10.93 -17.52
N LEU A 147 -2.65 -10.52 -17.40
CA LEU A 147 -1.49 -11.38 -17.69
C LEU A 147 -1.38 -12.51 -16.66
N ALA A 148 -1.51 -12.19 -15.37
CA ALA A 148 -1.52 -13.19 -14.30
C ALA A 148 -2.69 -14.18 -14.48
N GLU A 149 -3.89 -13.70 -14.79
CA GLU A 149 -5.04 -14.56 -15.08
C GLU A 149 -4.81 -15.45 -16.32
N GLY A 150 -4.11 -14.93 -17.34
CA GLY A 150 -3.69 -15.68 -18.52
C GLY A 150 -2.71 -16.81 -18.19
N ILE A 151 -1.68 -16.52 -17.39
CA ILE A 151 -0.72 -17.52 -16.88
C ILE A 151 -1.47 -18.60 -16.11
N ALA A 152 -2.35 -18.19 -15.18
CA ALA A 152 -3.10 -19.12 -14.36
C ALA A 152 -3.95 -20.09 -15.17
N LYS A 153 -4.58 -19.59 -16.23
CA LYS A 153 -5.36 -20.40 -17.17
C LYS A 153 -4.48 -21.37 -17.97
N ALA A 154 -3.31 -20.94 -18.43
CA ALA A 154 -2.40 -21.76 -19.22
C ALA A 154 -1.89 -22.98 -18.45
N TYR A 155 -1.58 -22.79 -17.15
CA TYR A 155 -1.06 -23.83 -16.27
C TYR A 155 -2.10 -24.44 -15.33
N GLN A 156 -3.40 -24.14 -15.53
CA GLN A 156 -4.49 -24.68 -14.71
C GLN A 156 -4.33 -24.45 -13.18
N VAL A 157 -3.69 -23.35 -12.78
CA VAL A 157 -3.51 -22.96 -11.38
C VAL A 157 -4.56 -21.95 -10.94
N LYS A 158 -4.84 -21.91 -9.64
CA LYS A 158 -5.81 -20.96 -9.08
C LYS A 158 -5.09 -19.75 -8.49
N LEU A 159 -5.48 -18.55 -8.92
CA LEU A 159 -5.08 -17.31 -8.26
C LEU A 159 -6.03 -16.99 -7.10
N VAL A 160 -5.46 -16.50 -6.02
CA VAL A 160 -6.18 -15.86 -4.92
C VAL A 160 -5.64 -14.45 -4.77
N TRP A 161 -6.50 -13.49 -5.09
CA TRP A 161 -6.18 -12.08 -4.93
C TRP A 161 -6.33 -11.70 -3.46
N LEU A 162 -5.24 -11.21 -2.89
CA LEU A 162 -5.23 -10.56 -1.57
C LEU A 162 -5.53 -9.07 -1.71
N HIS A 163 -5.21 -8.48 -2.87
CA HIS A 163 -5.58 -7.13 -3.26
C HIS A 163 -5.54 -6.98 -4.81
N PRO A 164 -6.48 -6.27 -5.46
CA PRO A 164 -7.71 -5.76 -4.90
C PRO A 164 -8.64 -6.89 -4.46
N THR A 165 -9.34 -6.71 -3.33
CA THR A 165 -10.38 -7.65 -2.90
C THR A 165 -11.62 -7.46 -3.78
N LYS A 166 -11.98 -8.50 -4.54
CA LYS A 166 -13.24 -8.53 -5.32
C LYS A 166 -14.47 -8.57 -4.42
#